data_AF-A0A5C8I6Y4-F1
#
_entry.id   AF-A0A5C8I6Y4-F1
#
_cell.length_a   1.000
_cell.length_b   1.000
_cell.length_c   1.000
_cell.angle_alpha   90.00
_cell.angle_beta   90.00
_cell.angle_gamma   90.00
#
_symmetry.space_group_name_H-M   'P 1'
#
loop_
_entity.id
_entity.type
_entity.pdbx_description
1 polymer ?
#
loop_
_entity_poly.entity_id
_entity_poly.type
_entity_poly.pdbx_seq_one_letter_code
_entity_poly.pdbx_strand_id
1 'polypeptide(L)'
;MEDAFTAVAIGFESIGALAMTAGFVVAVVLGIRSLRRGEGGSRAFAVLRTTLGGAILLGLEVLVAADLIRTITSKPSVEDALILGLIVLIRTVLSMSIQIEIDGVLPWRRALLTSGGQVVAGAVARDRAAGRSADD
;
A
#
# COMPACT_ATOMS: atom_id res chain seq x y z
N MET A 1 31.13 -10.01 10.20
CA MET A 1 29.96 -10.69 9.61
C MET A 1 28.69 -9.90 9.98
N GLU A 2 28.55 -9.46 11.24
CA GLU A 2 27.51 -8.54 11.70
C GLU A 2 27.41 -7.26 10.83
N ASP A 3 28.51 -6.60 10.51
CA ASP A 3 28.52 -5.37 9.69
C ASP A 3 27.91 -5.55 8.28
N ALA A 4 28.09 -6.73 7.67
CA ALA A 4 27.55 -7.02 6.35
C ALA A 4 26.02 -7.13 6.38
N PHE A 5 25.47 -7.76 7.42
CA PHE A 5 24.03 -7.85 7.60
C PHE A 5 23.39 -6.51 7.91
N THR A 6 24.04 -5.70 8.75
CA THR A 6 23.59 -4.33 9.03
C THR A 6 23.58 -3.48 7.77
N ALA A 7 24.63 -3.55 6.93
CA ALA A 7 24.69 -2.82 5.67
C ALA A 7 23.56 -3.22 4.71
N VAL A 8 23.25 -4.53 4.62
CA VAL A 8 22.14 -5.02 3.79
C VAL A 8 20.80 -4.52 4.32
N ALA A 9 20.55 -4.62 5.63
CA ALA A 9 19.31 -4.12 6.24
C ALA A 9 19.09 -2.63 5.99
N ILE A 10 20.14 -1.81 6.19
CA ILE A 10 20.10 -0.36 5.88
C ILE A 10 19.82 -0.11 4.39
N GLY A 11 20.37 -0.96 3.51
CA GLY A 11 20.09 -0.90 2.07
C GLY A 11 18.59 -1.09 1.77
N PHE A 12 17.97 -2.13 2.34
CA PHE A 12 16.53 -2.36 2.19
C PHE A 12 15.70 -1.23 2.81
N GLU A 13 16.07 -0.73 3.99
CA GLU A 13 15.42 0.42 4.62
C GLU A 13 15.45 1.66 3.72
N SER A 14 16.62 1.95 3.14
CA SER A 14 16.83 3.08 2.25
C SER A 14 15.99 2.96 0.98
N ILE A 15 15.93 1.77 0.38
CA ILE A 15 15.13 1.51 -0.82
C ILE A 15 13.63 1.66 -0.51
N GLY A 16 13.17 1.08 0.61
CA GLY A 16 11.76 1.16 1.01
C GLY A 16 11.34 2.60 1.31
N ALA A 17 12.18 3.34 2.05
CA ALA A 17 11.96 4.76 2.32
C ALA A 17 11.95 5.58 1.03
N LEU A 18 12.94 5.38 0.14
CA LEU A 18 13.01 6.07 -1.13
C LEU A 18 11.79 5.81 -2.02
N ALA A 19 11.31 4.57 -2.09
CA ALA A 19 10.12 4.21 -2.84
C ALA A 19 8.88 4.96 -2.32
N MET A 20 8.70 5.03 -0.99
CA MET A 20 7.61 5.78 -0.37
C MET A 20 7.72 7.28 -0.64
N THR A 21 8.90 7.87 -0.47
CA THR A 21 9.12 9.30 -0.70
C THR A 21 8.92 9.66 -2.17
N ALA A 22 9.50 8.91 -3.10
CA ALA A 22 9.34 9.13 -4.53
C ALA A 22 7.88 8.99 -4.96
N GLY A 23 7.20 7.95 -4.50
CA GLY A 23 5.79 7.75 -4.81
C GLY A 23 4.87 8.81 -4.19
N PHE A 24 5.19 9.35 -3.01
CA PHE A 24 4.51 10.51 -2.45
C PHE A 24 4.67 11.75 -3.35
N VAL A 25 5.89 12.04 -3.81
CA VAL A 25 6.14 13.15 -4.74
C VAL A 25 5.33 12.97 -6.03
N VAL A 26 5.35 11.77 -6.62
CA VAL A 26 4.57 11.46 -7.82
C VAL A 26 3.07 11.64 -7.56
N ALA A 27 2.55 11.15 -6.44
CA ALA A 27 1.14 11.28 -6.08
C ALA A 27 0.72 12.75 -5.98
N VAL A 28 1.54 13.60 -5.34
CA VAL A 28 1.29 15.04 -5.23
C VAL A 28 1.31 15.72 -6.59
N VAL A 29 2.30 15.43 -7.43
CA VAL A 29 2.41 15.99 -8.78
C VAL A 29 1.20 15.62 -9.63
N LEU A 30 0.76 14.36 -9.59
CA LEU A 30 -0.41 13.89 -10.33
C LEU A 30 -1.71 14.50 -9.79
N GLY A 31 -1.86 14.61 -8.47
CA GLY A 31 -3.01 15.26 -7.83
C GLY A 31 -3.12 16.73 -8.23
N ILE A 32 -2.03 17.49 -8.15
CA ILE A 32 -1.98 18.89 -8.59
C ILE A 32 -2.29 19.00 -10.08
N ARG A 33 -1.73 18.11 -10.91
CA ARG A 33 -2.00 18.11 -12.35
C ARG A 33 -3.48 17.85 -12.67
N SER A 34 -4.14 16.94 -11.94
CA SER A 34 -5.58 16.66 -12.06
C SER A 34 -6.42 17.90 -11.68
N LEU A 35 -6.07 18.60 -10.59
CA LEU A 35 -6.72 19.87 -10.23
C LEU A 35 -6.56 20.93 -11.31
N ARG A 36 -5.35 21.11 -11.84
CA ARG A 36 -5.06 22.12 -12.88
C ARG A 36 -5.76 21.82 -14.21
N ARG A 37 -6.15 20.57 -14.45
CA ARG A 37 -6.94 20.15 -15.62
C ARG A 37 -8.44 20.36 -15.44
N GLY A 38 -8.90 20.82 -14.28
CA GLY A 38 -10.32 21.02 -14.01
C GLY A 38 -11.11 19.73 -13.79
N GLU A 39 -10.42 18.61 -13.52
CA GLU A 39 -11.04 17.28 -13.33
C GLU A 39 -11.84 17.15 -12.01
N GLY A 40 -11.81 18.18 -11.17
CA GLY A 40 -12.52 18.25 -9.88
C GLY A 40 -11.70 17.72 -8.69
N GLY A 41 -12.03 18.21 -7.50
CA GLY A 41 -11.33 17.87 -6.25
C GLY A 41 -11.40 16.39 -5.89
N SER A 42 -12.55 15.75 -6.10
CA SER A 42 -12.74 14.32 -5.82
C SER A 42 -11.83 13.42 -6.66
N ARG A 43 -11.60 13.79 -7.93
CA ARG A 43 -10.73 13.02 -8.84
C ARG A 43 -9.26 13.20 -8.49
N ALA A 44 -8.85 14.43 -8.18
CA ALA A 44 -7.50 14.70 -7.70
C ALA A 44 -7.18 13.97 -6.38
N PHE A 45 -8.12 13.95 -5.45
CA PHE A 45 -7.98 13.20 -4.20
C PHE A 45 -7.88 11.69 -4.42
N ALA A 46 -8.70 11.13 -5.31
CA ALA A 46 -8.62 9.72 -5.67
C ALA A 46 -7.24 9.36 -6.28
N VAL A 47 -6.75 10.16 -7.22
CA VAL A 47 -5.42 9.96 -7.85
C VAL A 47 -4.31 10.02 -6.81
N LEU A 48 -4.35 11.01 -5.91
CA LEU A 48 -3.39 11.14 -4.80
C LEU A 48 -3.41 9.89 -3.91
N ARG A 49 -4.59 9.48 -3.42
CA ARG A 49 -4.75 8.34 -2.51
C ARG A 49 -4.31 7.02 -3.15
N THR A 50 -4.68 6.77 -4.41
CA THR A 50 -4.31 5.52 -5.10
C THR A 50 -2.81 5.45 -5.35
N THR A 51 -2.19 6.54 -5.80
CA THR A 51 -0.74 6.57 -6.08
C THR A 51 0.07 6.48 -4.79
N LEU A 52 -0.32 7.23 -3.76
CA LEU A 52 0.33 7.19 -2.46
C LEU A 52 0.16 5.82 -1.78
N GLY A 53 -1.04 5.24 -1.84
CA GLY A 53 -1.32 3.91 -1.32
C GLY A 53 -0.44 2.84 -1.97
N GLY A 54 -0.30 2.87 -3.29
CA GLY A 54 0.60 1.96 -4.02
C GLY A 54 2.06 2.12 -3.63
N ALA A 55 2.54 3.37 -3.47
CA ALA A 55 3.90 3.65 -3.04
C ALA A 55 4.21 3.15 -1.61
N ILE A 56 3.26 3.33 -0.70
CA ILE A 56 3.36 2.84 0.68
C ILE A 56 3.39 1.31 0.72
N LEU A 57 2.54 0.64 -0.07
CA LEU A 57 2.53 -0.83 -0.17
C LEU A 57 3.85 -1.37 -0.71
N LEU A 58 4.38 -0.77 -1.78
CA LEU A 58 5.68 -1.17 -2.31
C LEU A 58 6.80 -0.97 -1.29
N GLY A 59 6.85 0.20 -0.65
CA GLY A 59 7.86 0.45 0.38
C GLY A 59 7.74 -0.49 1.58
N LEU A 60 6.52 -0.88 1.95
CA LEU A 60 6.25 -1.87 2.98
C LEU A 60 6.81 -3.25 2.64
N GLU A 61 6.61 -3.73 1.41
CA GLU A 61 7.16 -5.02 0.98
C GLU A 61 8.70 -5.05 1.12
N VAL A 62 9.36 -3.93 0.81
CA VAL A 62 10.82 -3.78 0.96
C VAL A 62 11.24 -3.67 2.42
N LEU A 63 10.52 -2.90 3.24
CA LEU A 63 10.86 -2.74 4.66
C LEU A 63 10.67 -4.03 5.46
N VAL A 64 9.66 -4.84 5.13
CA VAL A 64 9.47 -6.15 5.77
C VAL A 64 10.68 -7.06 5.53
N ALA A 65 11.34 -6.98 4.37
CA ALA A 65 12.58 -7.70 4.13
C ALA A 65 13.73 -7.21 5.04
N ALA A 66 13.83 -5.90 5.27
CA ALA A 66 14.81 -5.34 6.22
C ALA A 66 14.58 -5.84 7.66
N ASP A 67 13.31 -5.86 8.10
CA ASP A 67 12.92 -6.32 9.44
C ASP A 67 13.23 -7.82 9.62
N LEU A 68 12.98 -8.65 8.60
CA LEU A 68 13.34 -10.06 8.60
C LEU A 68 14.85 -10.27 8.77
N ILE A 69 15.66 -9.52 8.03
CA ILE A 69 17.13 -9.58 8.12
C ILE A 69 17.59 -9.20 9.54
N ARG A 70 17.05 -8.12 10.11
CA ARG A 70 17.38 -7.68 11.46
C ARG A 70 17.05 -8.76 12.51
N THR A 71 15.91 -9.44 12.34
CA THR A 71 15.45 -10.48 13.27
C THR A 71 16.36 -11.72 13.24
N ILE A 72 16.91 -12.08 12.08
CA ILE A 72 17.82 -13.25 11.97
C ILE A 72 19.25 -12.95 12.45
N THR A 73 19.67 -11.68 12.43
CA THR A 73 21.07 -11.30 12.70
C THR A 73 21.32 -10.73 14.09
N SER A 74 20.28 -10.21 14.74
CA SER A 74 20.38 -9.77 16.13
C SER A 74 20.28 -10.97 17.06
N LYS A 75 21.19 -11.11 18.04
CA LYS A 75 20.96 -12.01 19.18
C LYS A 75 19.62 -11.62 19.80
N PRO A 76 18.65 -12.54 19.93
CA PRO A 76 17.29 -12.16 20.29
C PRO A 76 17.27 -11.59 21.71
N SER A 77 17.23 -10.26 21.82
CA SER A 77 16.76 -9.57 23.02
C SER A 77 15.25 -9.40 22.87
N VAL A 78 14.50 -9.92 23.85
CA VAL A 78 13.03 -9.79 23.89
C VAL A 78 12.61 -8.32 23.86
N GLU A 79 13.44 -7.43 24.40
CA GLU A 79 13.18 -5.99 24.46
C GLU A 79 13.19 -5.33 23.07
N ASP A 80 14.18 -5.62 22.24
CA ASP A 80 14.27 -5.06 20.88
C ASP A 80 13.10 -5.54 19.99
N ALA A 81 12.74 -6.82 20.12
CA ALA A 81 11.60 -7.40 19.42
C ALA A 81 10.26 -6.77 19.88
N LEU A 82 10.13 -6.47 21.18
CA LEU A 82 8.94 -5.80 21.73
C LEU A 82 8.82 -4.36 21.24
N ILE A 83 9.92 -3.59 21.21
CA ILE A 83 9.92 -2.22 20.70
C ILE A 83 9.52 -2.21 19.22
N LEU A 84 10.12 -3.09 18.41
CA LEU A 84 9.79 -3.23 16.99
C LEU A 84 8.31 -3.61 16.80
N GLY A 85 7.84 -4.63 17.52
CA GLY A 85 6.44 -5.07 17.48
C GLY A 85 5.46 -3.95 17.84
N LEU A 86 5.80 -3.13 18.85
CA LEU A 86 4.97 -1.99 19.26
C LEU A 86 4.91 -0.91 18.17
N ILE A 87 6.03 -0.58 17.53
CA ILE A 87 6.07 0.40 16.43
C ILE A 87 5.21 -0.07 15.26
N VAL A 88 5.33 -1.35 14.86
CA VAL A 88 4.53 -1.94 13.78
C VAL A 88 3.04 -1.93 14.13
N LEU A 89 2.68 -2.23 15.37
CA LEU A 89 1.30 -2.21 15.85
C LEU A 89 0.70 -0.80 15.76
N ILE A 90 1.40 0.21 16.30
CA ILE A 90 0.96 1.61 16.25
C ILE A 90 0.74 2.04 14.80
N ARG A 91 1.69 1.74 13.91
CA ARG A 91 1.58 2.07 12.49
C ARG A 91 0.36 1.43 11.83
N THR A 92 0.10 0.17 12.14
CA THR A 92 -1.03 -0.58 11.57
C THR A 92 -2.35 0.04 12.02
N VAL A 93 -2.50 0.35 13.31
CA VAL A 93 -3.72 0.96 13.86
C VAL A 93 -3.94 2.36 13.30
N LEU A 94 -2.91 3.22 13.26
CA LEU A 94 -3.03 4.58 12.73
C LEU A 94 -3.39 4.57 11.24
N SER A 95 -2.71 3.75 10.44
CA SER A 95 -3.02 3.60 9.02
C SER A 95 -4.45 3.08 8.81
N MET A 96 -4.89 2.12 9.62
CA MET A 96 -6.25 1.57 9.56
C MET A 96 -7.31 2.60 9.97
N SER A 97 -7.07 3.39 11.02
CA SER A 97 -7.97 4.44 11.49
C SER A 97 -8.25 5.46 10.40
N ILE A 98 -7.20 5.94 9.72
CA ILE A 98 -7.32 6.91 8.61
C ILE A 98 -8.10 6.30 7.43
N GLN A 99 -7.87 5.03 7.12
CA GLN A 99 -8.62 4.35 6.04
C GLN A 99 -10.10 4.22 6.36
N ILE A 100 -10.45 3.91 7.60
CA ILE A 100 -11.85 3.79 8.07
C ILE A 100 -12.56 5.14 8.03
N GLU A 101 -11.90 6.21 8.46
CA GLU A 101 -12.46 7.56 8.42
C GLU A 101 -12.80 7.99 6.99
N ILE A 102 -11.95 7.64 6.02
CA ILE A 102 -12.14 8.01 4.61
C ILE A 102 -13.18 7.12 3.92
N ASP A 103 -13.10 5.79 4.09
CA ASP A 103 -13.96 4.86 3.35
C ASP A 103 -15.29 4.58 4.07
N GLY A 104 -15.43 4.98 5.34
CA GLY A 104 -16.61 4.73 6.18
C GLY A 104 -16.87 3.26 6.49
N VAL A 105 -15.98 2.35 6.08
CA VAL A 105 -16.10 0.90 6.25
C VAL A 105 -14.77 0.28 6.68
N LEU A 106 -14.86 -0.76 7.50
CA LEU A 106 -13.70 -1.51 7.97
C LEU A 106 -13.03 -2.26 6.79
N PRO A 107 -11.70 -2.33 6.74
CA PRO A 107 -10.98 -2.92 5.60
C PRO A 107 -11.32 -4.40 5.37
N TRP A 108 -11.52 -5.19 6.44
CA TRP A 108 -11.95 -6.58 6.31
C TRP A 108 -13.37 -6.71 5.74
N ARG A 109 -14.25 -5.75 6.01
CA ARG A 109 -15.61 -5.74 5.45
C ARG A 109 -15.59 -5.50 3.94
N ARG A 110 -14.68 -4.63 3.45
CA ARG A 110 -14.47 -4.41 2.01
C ARG A 110 -13.93 -5.65 1.31
N ALA A 111 -12.98 -6.35 1.93
CA ALA A 111 -12.45 -7.61 1.40
C ALA A 111 -13.53 -8.71 1.31
N LEU A 112 -14.46 -8.76 2.27
CA LEU A 112 -15.58 -9.69 2.25
C LEU A 112 -16.67 -9.31 1.23
N LEU A 113 -16.95 -8.02 1.05
CA LEU A 113 -17.93 -7.54 0.07
C LEU A 113 -17.42 -7.65 -1.38
N THR A 114 -16.11 -7.45 -1.58
CA THR A 114 -15.42 -7.76 -2.85
C THR A 114 -15.10 -9.25 -2.94
N SER A 115 -16.06 -10.11 -2.57
CA SER A 115 -15.91 -11.55 -2.72
C SER A 115 -15.63 -11.87 -4.20
N GLY A 116 -14.68 -12.76 -4.46
CA GLY A 116 -14.24 -13.10 -5.83
C GLY A 116 -15.37 -13.46 -6.79
N GLY A 117 -16.53 -13.87 -6.26
CA GLY A 117 -17.76 -14.09 -7.01
C GLY A 117 -18.27 -12.84 -7.75
N GLN A 118 -18.16 -11.64 -7.20
CA GLN A 118 -18.56 -10.40 -7.90
C GLN A 118 -17.58 -10.00 -9.01
N VAL A 119 -16.28 -10.32 -8.85
CA VAL A 119 -15.26 -10.05 -9.87
C VAL A 119 -15.44 -11.02 -11.06
N VAL A 120 -15.70 -12.30 -10.77
CA VAL A 120 -16.02 -13.31 -11.79
C VAL A 120 -17.36 -13.01 -12.45
N ALA A 121 -18.41 -12.71 -11.69
CA ALA A 121 -19.71 -12.33 -12.25
C ALA A 121 -19.62 -11.07 -13.14
N GLY A 122 -18.82 -10.07 -12.73
CA GLY A 122 -18.57 -8.87 -13.52
C GLY A 122 -17.72 -9.10 -14.77
N ALA A 123 -16.77 -10.05 -14.74
CA ALA A 123 -16.02 -10.46 -15.93
C ALA A 123 -16.93 -11.19 -16.93
N VAL A 124 -17.74 -12.14 -16.46
CA VAL A 124 -18.69 -12.90 -17.28
C VAL A 124 -19.78 -12.00 -17.88
N ALA A 125 -20.26 -11.00 -17.13
CA ALA A 125 -21.24 -10.04 -17.65
C ALA A 125 -20.68 -9.16 -18.78
N ARG A 126 -19.41 -8.74 -18.66
CA ARG A 126 -18.72 -7.96 -19.70
C ARG A 126 -18.47 -8.77 -20.97
N ASP A 127 -18.03 -10.02 -20.82
CA ASP A 127 -17.82 -10.94 -21.94
C ASP A 127 -19.12 -11.19 -22.73
N ARG A 128 -20.23 -11.39 -22.02
CA ARG A 128 -21.56 -11.49 -22.65
C ARG A 128 -22.02 -10.22 -23.38
N ALA A 129 -21.63 -9.04 -22.88
CA ALA A 129 -21.98 -7.78 -23.53
C ALA A 129 -21.14 -7.54 -24.81
N ALA A 130 -19.86 -7.96 -24.80
CA ALA A 130 -18.98 -7.91 -25.96
C ALA A 130 -19.42 -8.89 -27.06
N GLY A 131 -19.91 -10.08 -26.68
CA GLY A 131 -20.42 -11.06 -27.65
C GLY A 131 -21.70 -10.61 -28.38
N ARG A 132 -22.58 -9.84 -27.74
CA ARG A 132 -23.82 -9.33 -28.38
C ARG A 132 -23.59 -8.18 -29.35
N SER A 133 -22.47 -7.47 -29.24
CA SER A 133 -22.14 -6.33 -30.11
C SER A 133 -21.34 -6.74 -31.36
N ALA A 134 -21.00 -8.02 -31.48
CA ALA A 134 -20.37 -8.61 -32.67
C ALA A 134 -21.36 -9.35 -33.59
N ASP A 135 -22.62 -9.49 -33.17
CA ASP A 135 -23.69 -10.22 -33.87
C ASP A 135 -24.78 -9.28 -34.44
N ASP A 136 -24.63 -7.96 -34.22
CA ASP A 136 -25.39 -6.85 -34.83
C ASP A 136 -24.54 -6.17 -35.92
#